data_AF-A0A7W6GH21-F1
#
_entry.id   AF-A0A7W6GH21-F1
#
_cell.length_a   1.000
_cell.length_b   1.000
_cell.length_c   1.000
_cell.angle_alpha   90.00
_cell.angle_beta   90.00
_cell.angle_gamma   90.00
#
_symmetry.space_group_name_H-M   'P 1'
#
loop_
_entity.id
_entity.type
_entity.pdbx_description
1 polymer ?
#
loop_
_entity_poly.entity_id
_entity_poly.type
_entity_poly.pdbx_seq_one_letter_code
_entity_poly.pdbx_strand_id
1 'polypeptide(L)'
;MSNTPHQLAEEFPEHVGTIRHLREVDGHFHRITDAYDAVNRAIHRAETDIEPADDFRMADMRKERMRLKDEIYGTLTRFEAADELP
;
A
#
# COMPACT_ATOMS: atom_id res chain seq x y z
N MET A 1 0.80 0.76 -19.86
CA MET A 1 0.39 1.63 -18.75
C MET A 1 -0.29 0.73 -17.73
N SER A 2 0.37 0.51 -16.59
CA SER A 2 -0.03 -0.46 -15.58
C SER A 2 -1.10 0.16 -14.68
N ASN A 3 -2.36 0.22 -15.14
CA ASN A 3 -3.50 0.59 -14.29
C ASN A 3 -3.77 -0.52 -13.29
N THR A 4 -2.91 -0.63 -12.28
CA THR A 4 -3.21 -1.46 -11.11
C THR A 4 -4.26 -0.67 -10.31
N PRO A 5 -5.49 -1.17 -10.16
CA PRO A 5 -6.52 -0.49 -9.35
C PRO A 5 -6.08 -0.47 -7.87
N HIS A 6 -6.54 0.50 -7.08
CA HIS A 6 -6.17 0.66 -5.65
C HIS A 6 -4.71 1.07 -5.43
N GLN A 7 -4.25 2.09 -6.16
CA GLN A 7 -2.93 2.66 -5.86
C GLN A 7 -3.01 3.48 -4.57
N LEU A 8 -1.90 3.56 -3.82
CA LEU A 8 -1.84 4.38 -2.61
C LEU A 8 -2.19 5.84 -2.87
N ALA A 9 -1.90 6.36 -4.07
CA ALA A 9 -2.27 7.73 -4.45
C ALA A 9 -3.79 7.91 -4.66
N GLU A 10 -4.52 6.85 -5.00
CA GLU A 10 -5.99 6.84 -5.11
C GLU A 10 -6.65 6.64 -3.74
N GLU A 11 -6.06 5.82 -2.88
CA GLU A 11 -6.57 5.58 -1.51
C GLU A 11 -6.29 6.76 -0.57
N PHE A 12 -5.19 7.48 -0.78
CA PHE A 12 -4.72 8.57 0.07
C PHE A 12 -4.35 9.82 -0.76
N PRO A 13 -5.32 10.43 -1.47
CA PRO A 13 -5.06 11.56 -2.37
C PRO A 13 -4.51 12.79 -1.63
N GLU A 14 -4.88 12.97 -0.37
CA GLU A 14 -4.43 14.09 0.48
C GLU A 14 -2.99 13.90 0.96
N HIS A 15 -2.51 12.65 1.03
CA HIS A 15 -1.19 12.30 1.54
C HIS A 15 -0.14 12.04 0.45
N VAL A 16 -0.46 12.27 -0.85
CA VAL A 16 0.46 11.93 -1.97
C VAL A 16 1.82 12.63 -1.85
N GLY A 17 1.83 13.88 -1.38
CA GLY A 17 3.08 14.61 -1.11
C GLY A 17 3.93 13.90 -0.05
N THR A 18 3.31 13.58 1.09
CA THR A 18 3.93 12.87 2.21
C THR A 18 4.41 11.47 1.81
N ILE A 19 3.60 10.71 1.07
CA ILE A 19 3.93 9.38 0.56
C ILE A 19 5.19 9.46 -0.30
N ARG A 20 5.25 10.42 -1.24
CA ARG A 20 6.41 10.57 -2.11
C ARG A 20 7.67 10.91 -1.31
N HIS A 21 7.56 11.84 -0.37
CA HIS A 21 8.67 12.22 0.50
C HIS A 21 9.17 11.03 1.32
N LEU A 22 8.28 10.36 2.05
CA LEU A 22 8.62 9.19 2.88
C LEU A 22 9.19 8.03 2.08
N ARG A 23 8.77 7.81 0.84
CA ARG A 23 9.39 6.78 -0.02
C ARG A 23 10.84 7.09 -0.35
N GLU A 24 11.23 8.37 -0.41
CA GLU A 24 12.60 8.79 -0.70
C GLU A 24 13.47 8.82 0.58
N VAL A 25 12.90 9.19 1.73
CA VAL A 25 13.67 9.39 2.98
C VAL A 25 13.58 8.22 3.96
N ASP A 26 12.51 7.42 3.92
CA ASP A 26 12.26 6.31 4.84
C ASP A 26 12.27 4.96 4.09
N GLY A 27 13.37 4.22 4.24
CA GLY A 27 13.54 2.90 3.65
C GLY A 27 12.61 1.82 4.22
N HIS A 28 12.01 2.04 5.40
CA HIS A 28 10.91 1.19 5.89
C HIS A 28 9.62 1.49 5.12
N PHE A 29 9.28 2.78 4.99
CA PHE A 29 8.10 3.22 4.24
C PHE A 29 8.16 2.76 2.77
N HIS A 30 9.34 2.87 2.13
CA HIS A 30 9.55 2.34 0.78
C HIS A 30 9.25 0.84 0.69
N ARG A 31 9.69 0.03 1.66
CA ARG A 31 9.47 -1.42 1.64
C ARG A 31 8.00 -1.79 1.83
N ILE A 32 7.29 -1.14 2.74
CA ILE A 32 5.87 -1.44 2.99
C ILE A 32 4.97 -0.99 1.83
N THR A 33 5.28 0.14 1.17
CA THR A 33 4.54 0.62 0.00
C THR A 33 4.76 -0.28 -1.22
N ASP A 34 6.00 -0.72 -1.46
CA ASP A 34 6.29 -1.69 -2.52
C ASP A 34 5.64 -3.06 -2.25
N ALA A 35 5.63 -3.52 -0.99
CA ALA A 35 4.95 -4.75 -0.59
C ALA A 35 3.43 -4.64 -0.82
N TYR A 36 2.83 -3.50 -0.49
CA TYR A 36 1.42 -3.23 -0.72
C TYR A 36 1.10 -3.32 -2.21
N ASP A 37 1.88 -2.65 -3.06
CA ASP A 37 1.72 -2.69 -4.51
C ASP A 37 1.89 -4.11 -5.08
N ALA A 38 2.84 -4.88 -4.53
CA ALA A 38 3.06 -6.26 -4.94
C ALA A 38 1.87 -7.17 -4.59
N VAL A 39 1.35 -7.08 -3.36
CA VAL A 39 0.17 -7.84 -2.91
C VAL A 39 -1.06 -7.43 -3.73
N ASN A 40 -1.25 -6.14 -3.98
CA ASN A 40 -2.38 -5.65 -4.76
C ASN A 40 -2.34 -6.12 -6.22
N ARG A 41 -1.15 -6.12 -6.85
CA ARG A 41 -0.94 -6.73 -8.17
C ARG A 41 -1.20 -8.23 -8.15
N ALA A 42 -0.79 -8.95 -7.10
CA ALA A 42 -1.04 -10.38 -6.97
C ALA A 42 -2.55 -10.68 -6.82
N ILE A 43 -3.28 -9.89 -6.01
CA ILE A 43 -4.74 -10.00 -5.85
C ILE A 43 -5.41 -9.80 -7.20
N HIS A 44 -5.04 -8.73 -7.92
CA HIS A 44 -5.62 -8.44 -9.23
C HIS A 44 -5.34 -9.57 -10.23
N ARG A 45 -4.13 -10.13 -10.26
CA ARG A 45 -3.79 -11.26 -11.13
C ARG A 45 -4.62 -12.51 -10.83
N ALA A 46 -4.78 -12.83 -9.54
CA ALA A 46 -5.57 -13.95 -9.08
C ALA A 46 -7.07 -13.75 -9.36
N GLU A 47 -7.59 -12.52 -9.26
CA GLU A 47 -8.97 -12.18 -9.65
C GLU A 47 -9.19 -12.25 -11.16
N THR A 48 -8.16 -11.98 -11.96
CA THR A 48 -8.22 -12.11 -13.43
C THR A 48 -8.01 -13.54 -13.95
N ASP A 49 -8.00 -14.54 -13.07
CA ASP A 49 -7.93 -15.97 -13.42
C ASP A 49 -6.66 -16.39 -14.19
N ILE A 50 -5.57 -15.62 -14.03
CA ILE A 50 -4.27 -15.91 -14.66
C ILE A 50 -3.49 -16.97 -13.85
N GLU A 51 -3.76 -17.09 -12.55
CA GLU A 51 -3.23 -18.12 -11.65
C GLU A 51 -4.37 -18.59 -10.73
N PRO A 52 -4.68 -19.91 -10.67
CA PRO A 52 -5.63 -20.42 -9.68
C PRO A 52 -5.02 -20.25 -8.29
N ALA A 53 -5.45 -19.21 -7.58
CA ALA A 53 -5.14 -19.03 -6.17
C ALA A 53 -6.25 -19.67 -5.35
N ASP A 54 -5.91 -20.65 -4.50
CA ASP A 54 -6.86 -21.20 -3.53
C ASP A 54 -7.47 -20.06 -2.69
N ASP A 55 -8.75 -20.17 -2.34
CA ASP A 55 -9.50 -19.16 -1.57
C ASP A 55 -8.77 -18.72 -0.28
N PHE A 56 -8.00 -19.64 0.32
CA PHE A 56 -7.14 -19.36 1.47
C PHE A 56 -6.01 -18.37 1.16
N ARG A 57 -5.31 -18.53 0.03
CA ARG A 57 -4.26 -17.57 -0.40
C ARG A 57 -4.86 -16.20 -0.66
N MET A 58 -6.05 -16.15 -1.28
CA MET A 58 -6.76 -14.89 -1.51
C MET A 58 -7.17 -14.20 -0.20
N ALA A 59 -7.63 -14.98 0.79
CA ALA A 59 -7.94 -14.44 2.12
C ALA A 59 -6.70 -13.89 2.82
N ASP A 60 -5.57 -14.60 2.74
CA ASP A 60 -4.31 -14.16 3.35
C ASP A 60 -3.74 -12.93 2.67
N MET A 61 -3.78 -12.85 1.33
CA MET A 61 -3.38 -11.67 0.58
C MET A 61 -4.23 -10.44 0.91
N ARG A 62 -5.56 -10.61 1.06
CA ARG A 62 -6.44 -9.51 1.49
C ARG A 62 -6.12 -9.03 2.92
N LYS A 63 -5.83 -9.95 3.85
CA LYS A 63 -5.38 -9.59 5.21
C LYS A 63 -4.06 -8.84 5.19
N GLU A 64 -3.11 -9.31 4.38
CA GLU A 64 -1.80 -8.65 4.26
C GLU A 64 -1.94 -7.25 3.64
N ARG A 65 -2.75 -7.09 2.60
CA ARG A 65 -3.07 -5.77 2.03
C ARG A 65 -3.63 -4.83 3.10
N MET A 66 -4.55 -5.31 3.93
CA MET A 66 -5.14 -4.49 4.99
C MET A 66 -4.13 -4.10 6.05
N ARG A 67 -3.30 -5.04 6.51
CA ARG A 67 -2.22 -4.77 7.47
C ARG A 67 -1.23 -3.74 6.92
N LEU A 68 -0.78 -3.90 5.67
CA LEU A 68 0.15 -2.97 5.03
C LEU A 68 -0.46 -1.58 4.90
N LYS A 69 -1.75 -1.50 4.57
CA LYS A 69 -2.48 -0.23 4.51
C LYS A 69 -2.52 0.46 5.87
N ASP A 70 -2.83 -0.27 6.94
CA ASP A 70 -2.87 0.27 8.30
C ASP A 70 -1.49 0.79 8.73
N GLU A 71 -0.42 0.08 8.37
CA GLU A 71 0.96 0.48 8.66
C GLU A 71 1.39 1.73 7.88
N ILE A 72 1.01 1.82 6.60
CA ILE A 72 1.23 3.02 5.77
C ILE A 72 0.49 4.21 6.37
N TYR A 73 -0.81 4.07 6.68
CA TYR A 73 -1.60 5.14 7.26
C TYR A 73 -1.08 5.59 8.64
N GLY A 74 -0.65 4.64 9.47
CA GLY A 74 -0.04 4.95 10.76
C GLY A 74 1.29 5.72 10.65
N THR A 75 2.04 5.50 9.57
CA THR A 75 3.27 6.26 9.31
C THR A 75 2.96 7.66 8.78
N LEU A 76 1.98 7.79 7.88
CA LEU A 76 1.54 9.07 7.32
C LEU A 76 1.00 10.00 8.42
N THR A 77 0.06 9.51 9.22
CA THR A 77 -0.53 10.28 10.33
C THR A 77 0.51 10.69 11.38
N ARG A 78 1.48 9.82 11.67
CA ARG A 78 2.57 10.15 12.58
C ARG A 78 3.48 11.25 12.02
N PHE A 79 3.79 11.19 10.73
CA PHE A 79 4.63 12.19 10.08
C PHE A 79 3.94 13.55 10.05
N GLU A 80 2.66 13.61 9.68
CA GLU A 80 1.89 14.85 9.63
C GLU A 80 1.71 15.48 11.02
N ALA A 81 1.40 14.66 12.03
CA ALA A 81 1.36 15.14 13.42
C ALA A 81 2.71 15.68 13.91
N ALA A 82 3.83 15.20 13.36
CA ALA A 82 5.16 15.71 13.70
C ALA A 82 5.52 16.98 12.92
N ASP A 83 5.03 17.13 11.68
CA ASP A 83 5.24 18.31 10.83
C ASP A 83 4.37 19.50 11.26
N GLU A 84 3.21 19.24 11.87
CA GLU A 84 2.32 20.26 12.44
C GLU A 84 2.80 20.86 13.78
N LEU A 85 3.90 20.34 14.37
CA LEU A 85 4.44 20.87 15.63
C LEU A 85 5.36 22.07 15.38
N PRO A 86 5.11 23.23 16.02
CA PRO A 86 5.87 24.47 15.82
C PRO A 86 7.28 24.47 16.45
#